data_AF-A0AAW4WFS1-F1
#
_entry.id   AF-A0AAW4WFS1-F1
#
_cell.length_a   1.000
_cell.length_b   1.000
_cell.length_c   1.000
_cell.angle_alpha   90.00
_cell.angle_beta   90.00
_cell.angle_gamma   90.00
#
_symmetry.space_group_name_H-M   'P 1'
#
loop_
_entity.id
_entity.type
_entity.pdbx_description
1 polymer ?
#
loop_
_entity_poly.entity_id
_entity_poly.type
_entity_poly.pdbx_seq_one_letter_code
_entity_poly.pdbx_strand_id
1 'polypeptide(L)'
;MYKMKSDINFSLTHEMLENAENERIHTSYAQEKAILECVSNGDIHALENTYYSLPTTVYGKMTSSNSKLKLLFYASIANTTLVTRYAIEGGLNEETAFSLSDVYIRKMEQCTDVDALMKLNEQMAIEFTLRVAEAKKTPKNYYSPAISRVIDYIYHGKNKTLTLNQLASLVNLTPKYLSALFHKETGQTLTVFIHKVLIEKAQNLLAHSDYSLGEISTYLNFSSQSYFISIFKRYTGITPGQYRKMHRQISW
;
A
#
# COMPACT_ATOMS: atom_id res chain seq x y z
N MET A 1 -27.19 22.30 19.19
CA MET A 1 -27.53 21.22 18.23
C MET A 1 -28.61 21.61 17.23
N TYR A 2 -29.77 22.17 17.65
CA TYR A 2 -30.85 22.56 16.70
C TYR A 2 -30.50 23.74 15.76
N LYS A 3 -29.82 24.80 16.24
CA LYS A 3 -29.33 25.91 15.37
C LYS A 3 -28.34 25.42 14.29
N MET A 4 -27.41 24.53 14.66
CA MET A 4 -26.41 23.98 13.73
C MET A 4 -27.02 23.09 12.63
N LYS A 5 -28.14 22.39 12.93
CA LYS A 5 -28.91 21.61 11.92
C LYS A 5 -29.63 22.52 10.91
N SER A 6 -30.16 23.65 11.38
CA SER A 6 -30.80 24.67 10.53
C SER A 6 -29.82 25.25 9.51
N ASP A 7 -28.60 25.59 9.97
CA ASP A 7 -27.58 26.23 9.14
C ASP A 7 -27.01 25.30 8.06
N ILE A 8 -26.85 24.00 8.36
CA ILE A 8 -26.38 23.00 7.39
C ILE A 8 -27.42 22.75 6.30
N ASN A 9 -28.70 22.60 6.66
CA ASN A 9 -29.76 22.39 5.67
C ASN A 9 -29.90 23.59 4.73
N PHE A 10 -29.78 24.81 5.26
CA PHE A 10 -29.76 26.03 4.45
C PHE A 10 -28.57 26.03 3.48
N SER A 11 -27.37 25.72 3.98
CA SER A 11 -26.15 25.67 3.16
C SER A 11 -26.24 24.59 2.08
N LEU A 12 -26.75 23.40 2.40
CA LEU A 12 -26.96 22.31 1.44
C LEU A 12 -27.94 22.71 0.33
N THR A 13 -29.06 23.35 0.68
CA THR A 13 -30.05 23.80 -0.29
C THR A 13 -29.43 24.82 -1.24
N HIS A 14 -28.64 25.76 -0.71
CA HIS A 14 -27.95 26.77 -1.49
C HIS A 14 -26.90 26.16 -2.44
N GLU A 15 -26.13 25.18 -1.97
CA GLU A 15 -25.12 24.47 -2.76
C GLU A 15 -25.75 23.62 -3.87
N MET A 16 -26.88 22.94 -3.60
CA MET A 16 -27.61 22.18 -4.63
C MET A 16 -28.14 23.09 -5.75
N LEU A 17 -28.62 24.29 -5.41
CA LEU A 17 -29.04 25.29 -6.38
C LEU A 17 -27.85 25.82 -7.20
N GLU A 18 -26.73 26.18 -6.56
CA GLU A 18 -25.52 26.63 -7.26
C GLU A 18 -25.00 25.56 -8.22
N ASN A 19 -25.01 24.28 -7.82
CA ASN A 19 -24.57 23.18 -8.68
C ASN A 19 -25.54 22.93 -9.86
N ALA A 20 -26.85 23.08 -9.65
CA ALA A 20 -27.84 22.98 -10.71
C ALA A 20 -27.72 24.12 -11.73
N GLU A 21 -27.50 25.36 -11.27
CA GLU A 21 -27.32 26.54 -12.14
C GLU A 21 -26.02 26.49 -12.95
N ASN A 22 -24.96 25.88 -12.40
CA ASN A 22 -23.66 25.77 -13.07
C ASN A 22 -23.44 24.43 -13.79
N GLU A 23 -24.49 23.61 -13.93
CA GLU A 23 -24.42 22.26 -14.53
C GLU A 23 -23.29 21.38 -13.94
N ARG A 24 -22.94 21.59 -12.66
CA ARG A 24 -21.92 20.80 -11.96
C ARG A 24 -22.52 19.47 -11.54
N ILE A 25 -22.47 18.50 -12.45
CA ILE A 25 -22.88 17.13 -12.16
C ILE A 25 -21.70 16.39 -11.56
N HIS A 26 -21.78 16.03 -10.27
CA HIS A 26 -20.79 15.16 -9.63
C HIS A 26 -20.59 13.88 -10.44
N THR A 27 -19.36 13.38 -10.49
CA THR A 27 -19.09 12.01 -10.95
C THR A 27 -20.02 11.04 -10.26
N SER A 28 -20.66 10.17 -11.05
CA SER A 28 -21.70 9.31 -10.49
C SER A 28 -21.08 8.26 -9.57
N TYR A 29 -21.82 7.87 -8.54
CA TYR A 29 -21.38 6.80 -7.64
C TYR A 29 -21.07 5.50 -8.40
N ALA A 30 -21.80 5.20 -9.48
CA ALA A 30 -21.54 4.04 -10.32
C ALA A 30 -20.17 4.11 -11.02
N GLN A 31 -19.78 5.31 -11.49
CA GLN A 31 -18.48 5.54 -12.11
C GLN A 31 -17.33 5.38 -11.11
N GLU A 32 -17.46 6.00 -9.93
CA GLU A 32 -16.50 5.85 -8.84
C GLU A 32 -16.34 4.38 -8.44
N LYS A 33 -17.46 3.67 -8.23
CA LYS A 33 -17.47 2.27 -7.87
C LYS A 33 -16.82 1.38 -8.92
N ALA A 34 -17.05 1.64 -10.22
CA ALA A 34 -16.43 0.87 -11.30
C ALA A 34 -14.89 0.95 -11.27
N ILE A 35 -14.34 2.15 -11.05
CA ILE A 35 -12.89 2.35 -10.89
C ILE A 35 -12.37 1.57 -9.67
N LEU A 36 -13.05 1.72 -8.52
CA LEU A 36 -12.65 1.07 -7.27
C LEU A 36 -12.74 -0.46 -7.33
N GLU A 37 -13.74 -1.01 -8.04
CA GLU A 37 -13.87 -2.44 -8.30
C GLU A 37 -12.73 -2.97 -9.18
N CYS A 38 -12.22 -2.19 -10.14
CA CYS A 38 -11.02 -2.58 -10.89
C CYS A 38 -9.80 -2.72 -9.96
N VAL A 39 -9.65 -1.79 -9.01
CA VAL A 39 -8.58 -1.85 -7.99
C VAL A 39 -8.71 -3.09 -7.13
N SER A 40 -9.88 -3.34 -6.52
CA SER A 40 -10.08 -4.52 -5.66
C SER A 40 -9.97 -5.83 -6.44
N ASN A 41 -10.24 -5.80 -7.75
CA ASN A 41 -10.04 -6.94 -8.63
C ASN A 41 -8.57 -7.16 -9.01
N GLY A 42 -7.73 -6.14 -8.94
CA GLY A 42 -6.36 -6.19 -9.45
C GLY A 42 -6.33 -6.21 -10.99
N ASP A 43 -7.36 -5.66 -11.63
CA ASP A 43 -7.52 -5.68 -13.09
C ASP A 43 -7.08 -4.34 -13.70
N ILE A 44 -5.82 -4.29 -14.13
CA ILE A 44 -5.21 -3.09 -14.71
C ILE A 44 -5.84 -2.75 -16.07
N HIS A 45 -6.14 -3.76 -16.88
CA HIS A 45 -6.73 -3.54 -18.20
C HIS A 45 -8.13 -2.96 -18.08
N ALA A 46 -8.94 -3.46 -17.15
CA ALA A 46 -10.24 -2.88 -16.87
C ALA A 46 -10.14 -1.45 -16.32
N LEU A 47 -9.15 -1.18 -15.45
CA LEU A 47 -8.91 0.16 -14.91
C LEU A 47 -8.56 1.17 -16.01
N GLU A 48 -7.60 0.84 -16.87
CA GLU A 48 -7.19 1.68 -18.01
C GLU A 48 -8.38 1.96 -18.94
N ASN A 49 -9.12 0.92 -19.33
CA ASN A 49 -10.33 1.06 -20.16
C ASN A 49 -11.40 1.94 -19.50
N THR A 50 -11.53 1.86 -18.18
CA THR A 50 -12.46 2.68 -17.41
C THR A 50 -12.04 4.15 -17.43
N TYR A 51 -10.74 4.45 -17.29
CA TYR A 51 -10.24 5.82 -17.42
C TYR A 51 -10.45 6.42 -18.82
N TYR A 52 -10.32 5.62 -19.89
CA TYR A 52 -10.57 6.09 -21.26
C TYR A 52 -12.04 6.28 -21.61
N SER A 53 -12.93 5.47 -21.02
CA SER A 53 -14.35 5.43 -21.38
C SER A 53 -15.23 6.35 -20.53
N LEU A 54 -14.78 6.74 -19.34
CA LEU A 54 -15.54 7.61 -18.47
C LEU A 54 -15.34 9.10 -18.80
N PRO A 55 -16.38 9.93 -18.68
CA PRO A 55 -16.24 11.39 -18.73
C PRO A 55 -15.22 11.88 -17.70
N THR A 56 -14.60 13.02 -17.98
CA THR A 56 -13.70 13.69 -17.03
C THR A 56 -14.36 13.82 -15.66
N THR A 57 -13.64 13.43 -14.61
CA THR A 57 -14.15 13.49 -13.23
C THR A 57 -14.52 14.93 -12.88
N VAL A 58 -15.75 15.13 -12.40
CA VAL A 58 -16.26 16.44 -12.00
C VAL A 58 -16.44 16.45 -10.49
N TYR A 59 -15.74 17.37 -9.84
CA TYR A 59 -15.80 17.60 -8.41
C TYR A 59 -16.69 18.82 -8.11
N GLY A 60 -17.51 18.72 -7.06
CA GLY A 60 -18.23 19.87 -6.53
C GLY A 60 -17.31 20.84 -5.79
N LYS A 61 -17.86 21.88 -5.17
CA LYS A 61 -17.06 22.94 -4.53
C LYS A 61 -16.65 22.56 -3.10
N MET A 62 -15.54 21.82 -2.97
CA MET A 62 -15.00 21.43 -1.65
C MET A 62 -14.05 22.48 -1.04
N THR A 63 -13.86 23.62 -1.69
CA THR A 63 -13.00 24.70 -1.18
C THR A 63 -13.64 26.06 -1.40
N SER A 64 -13.48 26.95 -0.42
CA SER A 64 -13.89 28.36 -0.48
C SER A 64 -13.06 29.18 -1.47
N SER A 65 -11.91 28.64 -1.92
CA SER A 65 -11.07 29.27 -2.94
C SER A 65 -11.44 28.77 -4.33
N ASN A 66 -11.33 29.60 -5.36
CA ASN A 66 -11.50 29.18 -6.76
C ASN A 66 -10.26 28.42 -7.30
N SER A 67 -9.39 27.90 -6.43
CA SER A 67 -8.19 27.17 -6.82
C SER A 67 -8.55 25.75 -7.25
N LYS A 68 -8.43 25.48 -8.56
CA LYS A 68 -8.62 24.14 -9.14
C LYS A 68 -7.65 23.11 -8.54
N LEU A 69 -6.40 23.52 -8.30
CA LEU A 69 -5.39 22.66 -7.68
C LEU A 69 -5.80 22.23 -6.27
N LYS A 70 -6.26 23.19 -5.45
CA LYS A 70 -6.69 22.89 -4.08
C LYS A 70 -7.93 22.00 -4.06
N LEU A 71 -8.87 22.26 -4.97
CA LEU A 71 -10.06 21.41 -5.11
C LEU A 71 -9.67 19.96 -5.47
N LEU A 72 -8.82 19.80 -6.48
CA LEU A 72 -8.34 18.50 -6.91
C LEU A 72 -7.55 17.80 -5.79
N PHE A 73 -6.74 18.52 -5.01
CA PHE A 73 -5.99 17.94 -3.90
C PHE A 73 -6.91 17.32 -2.84
N TYR A 74 -7.98 18.01 -2.45
CA TYR A 74 -8.97 17.44 -1.51
C TYR A 74 -9.69 16.22 -2.10
N ALA A 75 -10.05 16.27 -3.38
CA ALA A 75 -10.63 15.13 -4.06
C ALA A 75 -9.68 13.93 -4.11
N SER A 76 -8.38 14.20 -4.31
CA SER A 76 -7.32 13.19 -4.38
C SER A 76 -7.19 12.44 -3.06
N ILE A 77 -7.22 13.15 -1.93
CA ILE A 77 -7.17 12.52 -0.59
C ILE A 77 -8.37 11.60 -0.36
N ALA A 78 -9.58 12.04 -0.75
CA ALA A 78 -10.78 11.23 -0.65
C ALA A 78 -10.66 9.96 -1.53
N ASN A 79 -10.24 10.13 -2.78
CA ASN A 79 -10.01 9.03 -3.71
C ASN A 79 -8.95 8.05 -3.20
N THR A 80 -7.78 8.53 -2.73
CA THR A 80 -6.75 7.68 -2.13
C THR A 80 -7.29 6.89 -0.94
N THR A 81 -8.13 7.50 -0.11
CA THR A 81 -8.77 6.80 1.02
C THR A 81 -9.64 5.64 0.52
N LEU A 82 -10.47 5.86 -0.50
CA LEU A 82 -11.33 4.82 -1.08
C LEU A 82 -10.53 3.71 -1.76
N VAL A 83 -9.57 4.07 -2.61
CA VAL A 83 -8.67 3.12 -3.29
C VAL A 83 -7.95 2.22 -2.28
N THR A 84 -7.48 2.79 -1.17
CA THR A 84 -6.81 2.04 -0.10
C THR A 84 -7.72 0.97 0.50
N ARG A 85 -8.99 1.28 0.76
CA ARG A 85 -9.96 0.32 1.32
C ARG A 85 -10.29 -0.79 0.33
N TYR A 86 -10.56 -0.44 -0.92
CA TYR A 86 -10.84 -1.43 -1.96
C TYR A 86 -9.63 -2.32 -2.25
N ALA A 87 -8.41 -1.79 -2.16
CA ALA A 87 -7.21 -2.60 -2.28
C ALA A 87 -7.10 -3.61 -1.13
N ILE A 88 -7.39 -3.20 0.10
CA ILE A 88 -7.42 -4.10 1.28
C ILE A 88 -8.48 -5.20 1.08
N GLU A 89 -9.68 -4.84 0.65
CA GLU A 89 -10.74 -5.80 0.32
C GLU A 89 -10.33 -6.76 -0.81
N GLY A 90 -9.56 -6.26 -1.78
CA GLY A 90 -8.93 -7.04 -2.84
C GLY A 90 -7.85 -8.01 -2.37
N GLY A 91 -7.44 -7.94 -1.10
CA GLY A 91 -6.45 -8.81 -0.49
C GLY A 91 -5.06 -8.18 -0.35
N LEU A 92 -4.91 -6.89 -0.65
CA LEU A 92 -3.68 -6.18 -0.32
C LEU A 92 -3.53 -6.08 1.20
N ASN A 93 -2.31 -6.28 1.67
CA ASN A 93 -2.00 -6.13 3.07
C ASN A 93 -2.29 -4.71 3.59
N GLU A 94 -2.91 -4.60 4.77
CA GLU A 94 -3.32 -3.33 5.39
C GLU A 94 -2.15 -2.35 5.59
N GLU A 95 -1.09 -2.76 6.27
CA GLU A 95 0.06 -1.87 6.56
C GLU A 95 0.72 -1.37 5.26
N THR A 96 0.82 -2.25 4.26
CA THR A 96 1.34 -1.88 2.93
C THR A 96 0.41 -0.86 2.25
N ALA A 97 -0.90 -1.09 2.30
CA ALA A 97 -1.89 -0.21 1.70
C ALA A 97 -1.88 1.18 2.36
N PHE A 98 -1.87 1.24 3.70
CA PHE A 98 -1.78 2.49 4.46
C PHE A 98 -0.46 3.24 4.24
N SER A 99 0.67 2.51 4.26
CA SER A 99 1.97 3.12 4.00
C SER A 99 2.04 3.71 2.58
N LEU A 100 1.45 3.03 1.61
CA LEU A 100 1.38 3.50 0.23
C LEU A 100 0.48 4.74 0.09
N SER A 101 -0.67 4.76 0.78
CA SER A 101 -1.53 5.95 0.79
C SER A 101 -0.81 7.17 1.37
N ASP A 102 -0.06 6.99 2.45
CA ASP A 102 0.71 8.05 3.09
C ASP A 102 1.80 8.62 2.16
N VAL A 103 2.47 7.75 1.40
CA VAL A 103 3.46 8.17 0.40
C VAL A 103 2.82 9.00 -0.70
N TYR A 104 1.68 8.55 -1.24
CA TYR A 104 1.00 9.28 -2.31
C TYR A 104 0.41 10.61 -1.83
N ILE A 105 -0.21 10.67 -0.66
CA ILE A 105 -0.76 11.92 -0.10
C ILE A 105 0.35 12.96 0.07
N ARG A 106 1.53 12.57 0.62
CA ARG A 106 2.68 13.48 0.74
C ARG A 106 3.18 13.98 -0.63
N LYS A 107 3.22 13.11 -1.63
CA LYS A 107 3.61 13.52 -2.99
C LYS A 107 2.58 14.46 -3.63
N MET A 108 1.29 14.20 -3.41
CA MET A 108 0.19 15.05 -3.90
C MET A 108 0.24 16.45 -3.29
N GLU A 109 0.61 16.58 -2.02
CA GLU A 109 0.79 17.86 -1.35
C GLU A 109 1.89 18.73 -2.00
N GLN A 110 2.89 18.09 -2.59
CA GLN A 110 4.02 18.76 -3.26
C GLN A 110 3.72 19.18 -4.70
N CYS A 111 2.58 18.76 -5.28
CA CYS A 111 2.20 19.15 -6.64
C CYS A 111 1.87 20.65 -6.72
N THR A 112 2.41 21.34 -7.72
CA THR A 112 2.23 22.79 -7.91
C THR A 112 1.26 23.14 -9.04
N ASP A 113 0.82 22.15 -9.81
CA ASP A 113 -0.11 22.29 -10.92
C ASP A 113 -1.07 21.10 -11.00
N VAL A 114 -2.18 21.33 -11.73
CA VAL A 114 -3.30 20.38 -11.84
C VAL A 114 -2.89 19.12 -12.59
N ASP A 115 -2.10 19.25 -13.66
CA ASP A 115 -1.73 18.12 -14.53
C ASP A 115 -0.80 17.14 -13.80
N ALA A 116 0.16 17.65 -13.03
CA ALA A 116 1.03 16.84 -12.19
C ALA A 116 0.23 16.04 -11.15
N LEU A 117 -0.76 16.68 -10.51
CA LEU A 117 -1.61 16.02 -9.52
C LEU A 117 -2.55 14.98 -10.15
N MET A 118 -3.10 15.25 -11.35
CA MET A 118 -3.91 14.28 -12.09
C MET A 118 -3.10 13.02 -12.45
N LYS A 119 -1.89 13.20 -12.99
CA LYS A 119 -0.99 12.09 -13.32
C LYS A 119 -0.62 11.26 -12.09
N LEU A 120 -0.39 11.91 -10.96
CA LEU A 120 -0.05 11.22 -9.71
C LEU A 120 -1.23 10.42 -9.16
N ASN A 121 -2.46 10.90 -9.29
CA ASN A 121 -3.66 10.13 -8.94
C ASN A 121 -3.83 8.87 -9.79
N GLU A 122 -3.65 9.01 -11.10
CA GLU A 122 -3.71 7.87 -12.02
C GLU A 122 -2.64 6.83 -11.68
N GLN A 123 -1.39 7.28 -11.48
CA GLN A 123 -0.29 6.40 -11.07
C GLN A 123 -0.58 5.70 -9.74
N MET A 124 -1.19 6.40 -8.78
CA MET A 124 -1.60 5.83 -7.50
C MET A 124 -2.60 4.68 -7.69
N ALA A 125 -3.65 4.89 -8.48
CA ALA A 125 -4.64 3.84 -8.74
C ALA A 125 -4.02 2.61 -9.44
N ILE A 126 -3.14 2.83 -10.43
CA ILE A 126 -2.43 1.76 -11.13
C ILE A 126 -1.53 0.97 -10.18
N GLU A 127 -0.74 1.64 -9.34
CA GLU A 127 0.16 1.00 -8.38
C GLU A 127 -0.60 0.15 -7.35
N PHE A 128 -1.71 0.65 -6.80
CA PHE A 128 -2.56 -0.13 -5.91
C PHE A 128 -3.12 -1.37 -6.61
N THR A 129 -3.60 -1.22 -7.83
CA THR A 129 -4.17 -2.32 -8.63
C THR A 129 -3.12 -3.39 -8.93
N LEU A 130 -1.91 -3.00 -9.32
CA LEU A 130 -0.78 -3.91 -9.54
C LEU A 130 -0.47 -4.73 -8.28
N ARG A 131 -0.43 -4.09 -7.11
CA ARG A 131 -0.15 -4.77 -5.83
C ARG A 131 -1.27 -5.70 -5.40
N VAL A 132 -2.53 -5.35 -5.68
CA VAL A 132 -3.67 -6.26 -5.46
C VAL A 132 -3.55 -7.47 -6.38
N ALA A 133 -3.23 -7.27 -7.66
CA ALA A 133 -3.03 -8.34 -8.62
C ALA A 133 -1.91 -9.30 -8.16
N GLU A 134 -0.81 -8.76 -7.65
CA GLU A 134 0.29 -9.53 -7.08
C GLU A 134 -0.13 -10.30 -5.82
N ALA A 135 -0.81 -9.65 -4.88
CA ALA A 135 -1.34 -10.28 -3.67
C ALA A 135 -2.34 -11.42 -3.97
N LYS A 136 -3.05 -11.36 -5.09
CA LYS A 136 -3.94 -12.44 -5.55
C LYS A 136 -3.21 -13.60 -6.21
N LYS A 137 -2.05 -13.36 -6.83
CA LYS A 137 -1.21 -14.42 -7.41
C LYS A 137 -0.53 -15.25 -6.34
N THR A 138 -0.25 -14.67 -5.17
CA THR A 138 0.15 -15.47 -4.01
C THR A 138 -1.05 -16.31 -3.56
N PRO A 139 -0.98 -17.65 -3.61
CA PRO A 139 -2.09 -18.48 -3.17
C PRO A 139 -2.45 -18.06 -1.75
N LYS A 140 -3.74 -17.76 -1.52
CA LYS A 140 -4.34 -17.78 -0.18
C LYS A 140 -4.23 -19.21 0.33
N ASN A 141 -3.04 -19.61 0.75
CA ASN A 141 -2.86 -20.79 1.54
C ASN A 141 -3.71 -20.53 2.78
N TYR A 142 -4.78 -21.31 2.93
CA TYR A 142 -5.58 -21.35 4.14
C TYR A 142 -4.70 -21.92 5.24
N TYR A 143 -3.78 -21.09 5.71
CA TYR A 143 -3.00 -21.35 6.89
C TYR A 143 -3.95 -21.36 8.07
N SER A 144 -3.67 -22.22 9.03
CA SER A 144 -4.39 -22.17 10.30
C SER A 144 -4.23 -20.79 10.92
N PRO A 145 -5.20 -20.30 11.73
CA PRO A 145 -5.12 -18.98 12.34
C PRO A 145 -3.80 -18.71 13.09
N ALA A 146 -3.20 -19.76 13.67
CA ALA A 146 -1.89 -19.68 14.29
C ALA A 146 -0.78 -19.38 13.28
N ILE A 147 -0.72 -20.10 12.16
CA ILE A 147 0.30 -19.88 11.13
C ILE A 147 0.09 -18.54 10.42
N SER A 148 -1.16 -18.16 10.10
CA SER A 148 -1.47 -16.83 9.57
C SER A 148 -0.95 -15.73 10.48
N ARG A 149 -1.22 -15.82 11.79
CA ARG A 149 -0.75 -14.83 12.77
C ARG A 149 0.77 -14.77 12.89
N VAL A 150 1.47 -15.90 12.77
CA VAL A 150 2.94 -15.95 12.74
C VAL A 150 3.48 -15.29 11.47
N ILE A 151 2.89 -15.59 10.32
CA ILE A 151 3.27 -14.99 9.03
C ILE A 151 3.04 -13.47 9.07
N ASP A 152 1.88 -13.03 9.52
CA ASP A 152 1.55 -11.62 9.69
C ASP A 152 2.55 -10.93 10.62
N TYR A 153 2.95 -11.58 11.72
CA TYR A 153 3.95 -11.03 12.62
C TYR A 153 5.35 -10.94 11.97
N ILE A 154 5.72 -11.86 11.09
CA ILE A 154 7.00 -11.81 10.37
C ILE A 154 7.00 -10.65 9.35
N TYR A 155 5.89 -10.43 8.65
CA TYR A 155 5.76 -9.33 7.69
C TYR A 155 5.68 -7.96 8.38
N HIS A 156 4.87 -7.82 9.42
CA HIS A 156 4.55 -6.52 10.06
C HIS A 156 5.30 -6.25 11.35
N GLY A 157 5.97 -7.26 11.90
CA GLY A 157 6.72 -7.13 13.15
C GLY A 157 7.78 -6.03 13.03
N LYS A 158 7.56 -4.93 13.76
CA LYS A 158 8.51 -3.80 13.87
C LYS A 158 9.85 -4.33 14.36
N ASN A 159 10.84 -4.43 13.47
CA ASN A 159 12.27 -4.65 13.72
C ASN A 159 12.61 -5.23 15.11
N LYS A 160 12.01 -6.37 15.45
CA LYS A 160 12.32 -7.13 16.65
C LYS A 160 13.01 -8.41 16.22
N THR A 161 13.83 -8.96 17.10
CA THR A 161 14.37 -10.30 16.91
C THR A 161 13.22 -11.27 16.63
N LEU A 162 13.33 -12.01 15.54
CA LEU A 162 12.35 -13.01 15.10
C LEU A 162 12.88 -14.40 15.48
N THR A 163 12.77 -14.76 16.76
CA THR A 163 13.17 -16.11 17.21
C THR A 163 11.98 -17.07 17.22
N LEU A 164 12.25 -18.37 17.01
CA LEU A 164 11.23 -19.41 17.08
C LEU A 164 10.48 -19.39 18.43
N ASN A 165 11.20 -19.12 19.53
CA ASN A 165 10.60 -19.06 20.86
C ASN A 165 9.59 -17.90 20.98
N GLN A 166 9.95 -16.70 20.51
CA GLN A 166 9.04 -15.55 20.53
C GLN A 166 7.80 -15.79 19.67
N LEU A 167 7.98 -16.37 18.48
CA LEU A 167 6.87 -16.68 17.58
C LEU A 167 5.98 -17.79 18.13
N ALA A 168 6.54 -18.77 18.84
CA ALA A 168 5.76 -19.82 19.50
C ALA A 168 4.92 -19.25 20.66
N SER A 169 5.51 -18.37 21.47
CA SER A 169 4.79 -17.67 22.53
C SER A 169 3.66 -16.77 22.00
N LEU A 170 3.85 -16.12 20.84
CA LEU A 170 2.83 -15.28 20.21
C LEU A 170 1.50 -16.02 19.95
N VAL A 171 1.59 -17.31 19.65
CA VAL A 171 0.44 -18.17 19.32
C VAL A 171 0.16 -19.26 20.37
N ASN A 172 0.76 -19.13 21.56
CA ASN A 172 0.60 -20.08 22.66
C ASN A 172 0.93 -21.55 22.28
N LEU A 173 1.94 -21.75 21.43
CA LEU A 173 2.42 -23.06 21.02
C LEU A 173 3.82 -23.35 21.60
N THR A 174 4.19 -24.63 21.63
CA THR A 174 5.60 -24.99 21.88
C THR A 174 6.44 -24.74 20.62
N PRO A 175 7.73 -24.35 20.76
CA PRO A 175 8.63 -24.15 19.61
C PRO A 175 8.68 -25.33 18.65
N LYS A 176 8.69 -26.56 19.19
CA LYS A 176 8.70 -27.80 18.42
C LYS A 176 7.43 -27.96 17.59
N TYR A 177 6.26 -27.73 18.20
CA TYR A 177 4.99 -27.86 17.51
C TYR A 177 4.81 -26.77 16.45
N LEU A 178 5.17 -25.51 16.76
CA LEU A 178 5.14 -24.44 15.77
C LEU A 178 6.02 -24.75 14.55
N SER A 179 7.25 -25.21 14.76
CA SER A 179 8.17 -25.55 13.66
C SER A 179 7.59 -26.63 12.75
N ALA A 180 7.03 -27.69 13.33
CA ALA A 180 6.40 -28.78 12.58
C ALA A 180 5.13 -28.32 11.84
N LEU A 181 4.26 -27.57 12.50
CA LEU A 181 3.02 -27.04 11.91
C LEU A 181 3.33 -26.06 10.77
N PHE A 182 4.27 -25.15 10.98
CA PHE A 182 4.69 -24.19 9.97
C PHE A 182 5.27 -24.89 8.74
N HIS A 183 6.12 -25.90 8.93
CA HIS A 183 6.65 -26.67 7.80
C HIS A 183 5.56 -27.45 7.06
N LYS A 184 4.64 -28.08 7.79
CA LYS A 184 3.51 -28.82 7.23
C LYS A 184 2.63 -27.94 6.35
N GLU A 185 2.32 -26.73 6.80
CA GLU A 185 1.40 -25.84 6.09
C GLU A 185 2.08 -24.99 5.01
N THR A 186 3.31 -24.53 5.24
CA THR A 186 4.02 -23.62 4.31
C THR A 186 4.97 -24.32 3.34
N GLY A 187 5.28 -25.60 3.57
CA GLY A 187 6.26 -26.37 2.80
C GLY A 187 7.73 -25.99 3.07
N GLN A 188 8.00 -25.03 3.96
CA GLN A 188 9.36 -24.55 4.25
C GLN A 188 9.56 -24.33 5.75
N THR A 189 10.82 -24.28 6.19
CA THR A 189 11.09 -24.04 7.61
C THR A 189 10.86 -22.57 7.97
N LEU A 190 10.50 -22.31 9.23
CA LEU A 190 10.27 -20.94 9.73
C LEU A 190 11.49 -20.04 9.50
N THR A 191 12.71 -20.54 9.73
CA THR A 191 13.95 -19.79 9.50
C THR A 191 14.14 -19.42 8.03
N VAL A 192 13.83 -20.35 7.11
CA VAL A 192 13.91 -20.06 5.67
C VAL A 192 12.92 -18.98 5.27
N PHE A 193 11.70 -19.05 5.82
CA PHE A 193 10.66 -18.04 5.59
C PHE A 193 11.08 -16.66 6.10
N ILE A 194 11.55 -16.57 7.34
CA ILE A 194 12.03 -15.31 7.94
C ILE A 194 13.14 -14.71 7.08
N HIS A 195 14.13 -15.51 6.66
CA HIS A 195 15.20 -15.00 5.81
C HIS A 195 14.69 -14.48 4.47
N LYS A 196 13.74 -15.15 3.80
CA LYS A 196 13.15 -14.65 2.54
C LYS A 196 12.54 -13.25 2.74
N VAL A 197 11.68 -13.08 3.74
CA VAL A 197 11.04 -11.80 4.05
C VAL A 197 12.06 -10.71 4.39
N LEU A 198 13.11 -11.05 5.16
CA LEU A 198 14.18 -10.09 5.47
C LEU A 198 14.99 -9.69 4.23
N ILE A 199 15.24 -10.62 3.31
CA ILE A 199 15.95 -10.34 2.06
C ILE A 199 15.11 -9.47 1.12
N GLU A 200 13.81 -9.71 1.00
CA GLU A 200 12.90 -8.86 0.22
C GLU A 200 12.89 -7.42 0.75
N LYS A 201 12.79 -7.25 2.09
CA LYS A 201 12.92 -5.93 2.73
C LYS A 201 14.28 -5.29 2.46
N ALA A 202 15.36 -6.09 2.52
CA ALA A 202 16.70 -5.59 2.21
C ALA A 202 16.84 -5.14 0.75
N GLN A 203 16.27 -5.87 -0.21
CA GLN A 203 16.27 -5.49 -1.63
C GLN A 203 15.60 -4.13 -1.83
N ASN A 204 14.45 -3.90 -1.20
CA ASN A 204 13.75 -2.62 -1.25
C ASN A 204 14.61 -1.48 -0.67
N LEU A 205 15.20 -1.67 0.52
CA LEU A 205 16.09 -0.67 1.14
C LEU A 205 17.35 -0.41 0.29
N LEU A 206 17.90 -1.44 -0.37
CA LEU A 206 19.07 -1.30 -1.23
C LEU A 206 18.77 -0.50 -2.50
N ALA A 207 17.57 -0.65 -3.07
CA ALA A 207 17.15 -0.01 -4.30
C ALA A 207 16.63 1.42 -4.11
N HIS A 208 16.00 1.71 -2.96
CA HIS A 208 15.22 2.93 -2.75
C HIS A 208 15.66 3.77 -1.52
N SER A 209 16.79 3.45 -0.88
CA SER A 209 17.33 4.25 0.22
C SER A 209 18.85 4.34 0.18
N ASP A 210 19.39 5.36 0.87
CA ASP A 210 20.83 5.59 0.99
C ASP A 210 21.47 4.92 2.22
N TYR A 211 20.70 4.14 3.00
CA TYR A 211 21.24 3.44 4.17
C TYR A 211 22.45 2.58 3.80
N SER A 212 23.52 2.67 4.58
CA SER A 212 24.68 1.80 4.44
C SER A 212 24.32 0.34 4.68
N LEU A 213 25.17 -0.59 4.22
CA LEU A 213 24.96 -2.02 4.47
C LEU A 213 24.93 -2.36 5.97
N GLY A 214 25.66 -1.58 6.79
CA GLY A 214 25.64 -1.70 8.25
C GLY A 214 24.30 -1.25 8.84
N GLU A 215 23.77 -0.10 8.41
CA GLU A 215 22.46 0.39 8.84
C GLU A 215 21.33 -0.57 8.44
N ILE A 216 21.34 -1.08 7.20
CA ILE A 216 20.35 -2.07 6.74
C ILE A 216 20.44 -3.35 7.58
N SER A 217 21.65 -3.84 7.86
CA SER A 217 21.86 -5.02 8.71
C SER A 217 21.27 -4.82 10.11
N THR A 218 21.55 -3.68 10.74
CA THR A 218 21.05 -3.34 12.07
C THR A 218 19.53 -3.14 12.06
N TYR A 219 18.99 -2.43 11.07
CA TYR A 219 17.56 -2.19 10.91
C TYR A 219 16.78 -3.50 10.79
N LEU A 220 17.31 -4.46 10.02
CA LEU A 220 16.73 -5.79 9.84
C LEU A 220 17.09 -6.79 10.94
N ASN A 221 17.76 -6.35 12.01
CA ASN A 221 18.21 -7.17 13.15
C ASN A 221 19.06 -8.39 12.79
N PHE A 222 19.92 -8.29 11.77
CA PHE A 222 20.96 -9.28 11.59
C PHE A 222 22.04 -9.10 12.67
N SER A 223 22.56 -10.23 13.19
CA SER A 223 23.58 -10.24 14.25
C SER A 223 24.89 -9.58 13.85
N SER A 224 25.17 -9.50 12.54
CA SER A 224 26.30 -8.77 11.99
C SER A 224 26.07 -8.47 10.51
N GLN A 225 26.73 -7.42 10.01
CA GLN A 225 26.74 -7.08 8.58
C GLN A 225 27.29 -8.23 7.72
N SER A 226 28.30 -8.96 8.19
CA SER A 226 28.86 -10.12 7.49
C SER A 226 27.84 -11.26 7.34
N TYR A 227 27.05 -11.52 8.39
CA TYR A 227 25.98 -12.52 8.34
C TYR A 227 24.84 -12.07 7.41
N PHE A 228 24.47 -10.79 7.43
CA PHE A 228 23.53 -10.22 6.45
C PHE A 228 24.00 -10.43 5.01
N ILE A 229 25.25 -10.08 4.69
CA ILE A 229 25.80 -10.21 3.33
C ILE A 229 25.79 -11.67 2.86
N SER A 230 26.16 -12.61 3.73
CA SER A 230 26.20 -14.04 3.37
C SER A 230 24.80 -14.60 3.10
N ILE A 231 23.82 -14.26 3.95
CA ILE A 231 22.42 -14.66 3.73
C ILE A 231 21.88 -14.00 2.46
N PHE A 232 22.07 -12.70 2.27
CA PHE A 232 21.59 -12.01 1.07
C PHE A 232 22.14 -12.65 -0.21
N LYS A 233 23.45 -12.93 -0.26
CA LYS A 233 24.08 -13.60 -1.39
C LYS A 233 23.55 -15.01 -1.60
N ARG A 234 23.25 -15.76 -0.53
CA ARG A 234 22.66 -17.10 -0.62
C ARG A 234 21.30 -17.09 -1.32
N TYR A 235 20.47 -16.08 -1.05
CA TYR A 235 19.11 -16.00 -1.60
C TYR A 235 19.03 -15.30 -2.96
N THR A 236 19.91 -14.34 -3.24
CA THR A 236 19.86 -13.53 -4.48
C THR A 236 20.93 -13.89 -5.51
N GLY A 237 21.93 -14.70 -5.13
CA GLY A 237 23.08 -15.03 -5.97
C GLY A 237 24.20 -13.98 -6.01
N ILE A 238 23.91 -12.73 -5.60
CA ILE A 238 24.86 -11.60 -5.64
C ILE A 238 24.96 -10.90 -4.29
N THR A 239 26.02 -10.10 -4.09
CA THR A 239 26.16 -9.34 -2.84
C THR A 239 25.19 -8.16 -2.77
N PRO A 240 24.80 -7.69 -1.56
CA PRO A 240 23.98 -6.48 -1.39
C PRO A 240 24.52 -5.26 -2.16
N GLY A 241 25.84 -5.07 -2.15
CA GLY A 241 26.50 -3.96 -2.85
C GLY A 241 26.38 -4.06 -4.37
N GLN A 242 26.47 -5.27 -4.93
CA GLN A 242 26.22 -5.51 -6.36
C GLN A 242 24.75 -5.26 -6.70
N TYR A 243 23.83 -5.78 -5.88
CA TYR A 243 22.39 -5.58 -6.05
C TYR A 243 22.03 -4.09 -6.06
N ARG A 244 22.55 -3.31 -5.10
CA ARG A 244 22.36 -1.85 -5.07
C ARG A 244 22.85 -1.20 -6.36
N LYS A 245 24.04 -1.52 -6.85
CA LYS A 245 24.56 -0.92 -8.10
C LYS A 245 23.67 -1.21 -9.32
N MET A 246 23.05 -2.38 -9.37
CA MET A 246 22.18 -2.80 -10.47
C MET A 246 20.78 -2.17 -10.41
N HIS A 247 20.24 -1.97 -9.20
CA HIS A 247 18.83 -1.62 -9.00
C HIS A 247 18.59 -0.21 -8.46
N ARG A 248 19.65 0.57 -8.21
CA ARG A 248 19.51 1.96 -7.77
C ARG A 248 18.89 2.78 -8.89
N GLN A 249 17.61 3.11 -8.75
CA GLN A 249 16.97 4.12 -9.57
C GLN A 249 17.53 5.47 -9.11
N ILE A 250 18.42 6.05 -9.90
CA ILE A 250 18.89 7.43 -9.66
C ILE A 250 17.71 8.34 -10.02
N SER A 251 16.89 8.72 -9.03
CA SER A 251 16.02 9.88 -9.15
C SER A 251 16.87 11.11 -8.90
N TRP A 252 17.21 11.82 -9.98
CA TRP A 252 17.69 13.20 -9.94
C TRP A 252 16.56 14.14 -9.54
#